data_AF-A0A924FR00-F1
#
_entry.id   AF-A0A924FR00-F1
#
_cell.length_a   1.000
_cell.length_b   1.000
_cell.length_c   1.000
_cell.angle_alpha   90.00
_cell.angle_beta   90.00
_cell.angle_gamma   90.00
#
_symmetry.space_group_name_H-M   'P 1'
#
loop_
_entity.id
_entity.type
_entity.pdbx_description
1 polymer ?
#
loop_
_entity_poly.entity_id
_entity_poly.type
_entity_poly.pdbx_seq_one_letter_code
_entity_poly.pdbx_strand_id
1 'polypeptide(L)'
;MHAHRWLHAGGFAAATALFGIALFVLLGVAASTIARGNAKARMFHETKEQMIAQSDLILNTLLLCRTIFPAGDNGTGWHVPYPATPADGTVASLTCPGQGTASIWSGDARAMAPRRLPGFSAWRYVNDTASVRISATVTAAGAAYYQDLLDAVAAKVGPAHAVRSGDTLTITLIQ
;
A
#
# COMPACT_ATOMS: atom_id res chain seq x y z
N MET A 1 -33.03 -37.67 61.48
CA MET A 1 -32.48 -37.99 60.15
C MET A 1 -33.20 -37.16 59.09
N HIS A 2 -32.71 -35.96 58.74
CA HIS A 2 -33.13 -35.23 57.53
C HIS A 2 -32.15 -34.07 57.28
N ALA A 3 -30.94 -34.37 56.80
CA ALA A 3 -29.97 -33.35 56.44
C ALA A 3 -29.01 -33.86 55.35
N HIS A 4 -29.54 -34.24 54.18
CA HIS A 4 -28.68 -34.60 53.04
C HIS A 4 -29.22 -34.24 51.65
N ARG A 5 -30.35 -33.53 51.53
CA ARG A 5 -30.96 -33.23 50.21
C ARG A 5 -30.58 -31.88 49.59
N TRP A 6 -29.84 -31.00 50.27
CA TRP A 6 -29.60 -29.63 49.78
C TRP A 6 -28.27 -29.41 49.05
N LEU A 7 -27.32 -30.34 49.07
CA LEU A 7 -26.03 -30.16 48.36
C LEU A 7 -26.10 -30.37 46.84
N HIS A 8 -27.10 -31.09 46.32
CA HIS A 8 -27.19 -31.34 44.86
C HIS A 8 -27.76 -30.15 44.07
N ALA A 9 -28.62 -29.33 44.66
CA ALA A 9 -29.26 -28.21 43.96
C ALA A 9 -28.28 -27.03 43.71
N GLY A 10 -27.41 -26.72 44.68
CA GLY A 10 -26.43 -25.63 44.56
C GLY A 10 -25.31 -25.92 43.57
N GLY A 11 -24.85 -27.17 43.48
CA GLY A 11 -23.81 -27.57 42.53
C GLY A 11 -24.24 -27.49 41.06
N PHE A 12 -25.50 -27.84 40.77
CA PHE A 12 -26.04 -27.78 39.41
C PHE A 12 -26.25 -26.33 38.95
N ALA A 13 -26.73 -25.44 39.83
CA ALA A 13 -26.92 -24.03 39.55
C ALA A 13 -25.59 -23.27 39.35
N ALA A 14 -24.55 -23.62 40.13
CA ALA A 14 -23.22 -23.06 39.95
C ALA A 14 -22.57 -23.51 38.63
N ALA A 15 -22.74 -24.80 38.26
CA ALA A 15 -22.23 -25.33 37.00
C ALA A 15 -22.91 -24.68 35.79
N THR A 16 -24.23 -24.52 35.80
CA THR A 16 -24.95 -23.86 34.69
C THR A 16 -24.59 -22.38 34.56
N ALA A 17 -24.38 -21.67 35.68
CA ALA A 17 -23.90 -20.29 35.65
C ALA A 17 -22.51 -20.16 35.05
N LEU A 18 -21.57 -21.04 35.43
CA LEU A 18 -20.21 -21.05 34.86
C LEU A 18 -20.20 -21.42 33.37
N PHE A 19 -21.03 -22.37 32.96
CA PHE A 19 -21.21 -22.71 31.54
C PHE A 19 -21.79 -21.53 30.74
N GLY A 20 -22.76 -20.80 31.31
CA GLY A 20 -23.32 -19.60 30.69
C GLY A 20 -22.25 -18.53 30.46
N ILE A 21 -21.44 -18.22 31.47
CA ILE A 21 -20.34 -17.24 31.36
C ILE A 21 -19.31 -17.70 30.33
N ALA A 22 -18.91 -18.98 30.35
CA ALA A 22 -17.97 -19.53 29.38
C ALA A 22 -18.48 -19.39 27.94
N LEU A 23 -19.77 -19.65 27.69
CA LEU A 23 -20.38 -19.48 26.38
C LEU A 23 -20.36 -18.02 25.93
N PHE A 24 -20.69 -17.07 26.82
CA PHE A 24 -20.65 -15.64 26.51
C PHE A 24 -19.23 -15.17 26.17
N VAL A 25 -18.21 -15.65 26.89
CA VAL A 25 -16.81 -15.33 26.61
C VAL A 25 -16.40 -15.88 25.24
N LEU A 26 -16.75 -17.13 24.92
CA LEU A 26 -16.42 -17.75 23.64
C LEU A 26 -17.09 -17.02 22.46
N LEU A 27 -18.36 -16.63 22.61
CA LEU A 27 -19.07 -15.83 21.61
C LEU A 27 -18.43 -14.44 21.44
N GLY A 28 -18.02 -13.79 22.53
CA GLY A 28 -17.32 -12.52 22.49
C GLY A 28 -15.97 -12.62 21.77
N VAL A 29 -15.19 -13.67 22.04
CA VAL A 29 -13.91 -13.94 21.34
C VAL A 29 -14.15 -14.19 19.86
N ALA A 30 -15.10 -15.06 19.50
CA ALA A 30 -15.43 -15.36 18.11
C ALA A 30 -15.88 -14.11 17.34
N ALA A 31 -16.78 -13.31 17.91
CA ALA A 31 -17.22 -12.05 17.32
C ALA A 31 -16.06 -11.06 17.14
N SER A 32 -15.16 -10.96 18.12
CA SER A 32 -13.97 -10.10 18.04
C SER A 32 -13.00 -10.52 16.94
N THR A 33 -12.82 -11.83 16.72
CA THR A 33 -11.96 -12.35 15.65
C THR A 33 -12.52 -12.07 14.27
N ILE A 34 -13.84 -12.21 14.09
CA ILE A 34 -14.53 -11.91 12.83
C ILE A 34 -14.45 -10.40 12.52
N ALA A 35 -14.74 -9.55 13.51
CA ALA A 35 -14.68 -8.10 13.35
C ALA A 35 -13.27 -7.63 12.96
N ARG A 36 -12.22 -8.19 13.60
CA ARG A 36 -10.82 -7.90 13.26
C ARG A 36 -10.45 -8.42 11.87
N GLY A 37 -10.95 -9.59 11.47
CA GLY A 37 -10.74 -10.15 10.13
C GLY A 37 -11.29 -9.25 9.04
N ASN A 38 -12.54 -8.80 9.19
CA ASN A 38 -13.19 -7.90 8.24
C ASN A 38 -12.49 -6.53 8.17
N ALA A 39 -12.03 -5.99 9.31
CA ALA A 39 -11.27 -4.75 9.33
C ALA A 39 -9.93 -4.88 8.57
N LYS A 40 -9.21 -5.99 8.74
CA LYS A 40 -7.97 -6.26 7.99
C LYS A 40 -8.22 -6.39 6.49
N ALA A 41 -9.24 -7.14 6.08
CA ALA A 41 -9.58 -7.31 4.67
C ALA A 41 -9.97 -5.97 4.01
N ARG A 42 -10.72 -5.14 4.74
CA ARG A 42 -11.08 -3.79 4.28
C ARG A 42 -9.84 -2.89 4.13
N MET A 43 -8.98 -2.84 5.14
CA MET A 43 -7.73 -2.08 5.06
C MET A 43 -6.83 -2.57 3.93
N PHE A 44 -6.79 -3.88 3.67
CA PHE A 44 -6.04 -4.45 2.57
C PHE A 44 -6.57 -3.91 1.23
N HIS A 45 -7.89 -4.00 1.03
CA HIS A 45 -8.50 -3.52 -0.20
C HIS A 45 -8.30 -2.02 -0.39
N GLU A 46 -8.56 -1.21 0.64
CA GLU A 46 -8.39 0.25 0.58
C GLU A 46 -6.93 0.65 0.29
N THR A 47 -5.95 0.03 0.96
CA THR A 47 -4.53 0.31 0.74
C THR A 47 -4.09 -0.08 -0.67
N LYS A 48 -4.55 -1.25 -1.15
CA LYS A 48 -4.25 -1.74 -2.50
C LYS A 48 -4.80 -0.78 -3.56
N GLU A 49 -6.08 -0.39 -3.46
CA GLU A 49 -6.69 0.57 -4.40
C GLU A 49 -5.98 1.93 -4.34
N GLN A 50 -5.56 2.38 -3.15
CA GLN A 50 -4.79 3.62 -3.01
C GLN A 50 -3.41 3.52 -3.66
N MET A 51 -2.71 2.39 -3.56
CA MET A 51 -1.44 2.16 -4.25
C MET A 51 -1.59 2.21 -5.76
N ILE A 52 -2.63 1.54 -6.29
CA ILE A 52 -2.93 1.53 -7.73
C ILE A 52 -3.24 2.95 -8.21
N ALA A 53 -4.12 3.66 -7.51
CA ALA A 53 -4.48 5.03 -7.87
C ALA A 53 -3.26 5.97 -7.83
N GLN A 54 -2.36 5.82 -6.86
CA GLN A 54 -1.12 6.60 -6.81
C GLN A 54 -0.18 6.21 -7.95
N SER A 55 0.02 4.93 -8.26
CA SER A 55 0.88 4.55 -9.40
C SER A 55 0.33 5.10 -10.72
N ASP A 56 -0.97 4.99 -10.95
CA ASP A 56 -1.61 5.49 -12.17
C ASP A 56 -1.48 7.01 -12.29
N LEU A 57 -1.70 7.73 -11.19
CA LEU A 57 -1.48 9.17 -11.13
C LEU A 57 -0.04 9.52 -11.50
N ILE A 58 0.96 8.84 -10.92
CA ILE A 58 2.37 9.08 -11.20
C ILE A 58 2.69 8.86 -12.67
N LEU A 59 2.28 7.72 -13.23
CA LEU A 59 2.54 7.40 -14.63
C LEU A 59 1.87 8.41 -15.56
N ASN A 60 0.62 8.81 -15.28
CA ASN A 60 -0.08 9.82 -16.06
C ASN A 60 0.58 11.20 -15.98
N THR A 61 1.06 11.62 -14.80
CA THR A 61 1.78 12.90 -14.66
C THR A 61 3.12 12.87 -15.40
N LEU A 62 3.85 11.74 -15.38
CA LEU A 62 5.08 11.56 -16.16
C LEU A 62 4.81 11.65 -17.67
N LEU A 63 3.74 11.02 -18.15
CA LEU A 63 3.32 11.11 -19.55
C LEU A 63 2.89 12.53 -19.93
N LEU A 64 2.22 13.23 -19.01
CA LEU A 64 1.80 14.61 -19.20
C LEU A 64 3.01 15.54 -19.34
N CYS A 65 4.06 15.39 -18.52
CA CYS A 65 5.30 16.16 -18.68
C CYS A 65 5.85 16.07 -20.11
N ARG A 66 5.98 14.83 -20.62
CA ARG A 66 6.45 14.59 -21.99
C ARG A 66 5.53 15.21 -23.04
N THR A 67 4.22 15.20 -22.80
CA THR A 67 3.23 15.68 -23.76
C THR A 67 3.21 17.20 -23.83
N ILE A 68 3.32 17.88 -22.69
CA ILE A 68 3.35 19.35 -22.60
C ILE A 68 4.72 19.90 -23.03
N PHE A 69 5.81 19.21 -22.70
CA PHE A 69 7.19 19.60 -23.01
C PHE A 69 7.87 18.57 -23.93
N PRO A 70 7.41 18.40 -25.18
CA PRO A 70 7.92 17.35 -26.06
C PRO A 70 9.38 17.57 -26.50
N ALA A 71 9.84 18.82 -26.48
CA ALA A 71 11.23 19.20 -26.73
C ALA A 71 12.06 19.37 -25.44
N GLY A 72 11.50 19.01 -24.28
CA GLY A 72 12.19 19.10 -23.01
C GLY A 72 13.38 18.15 -22.95
N ASP A 73 14.51 18.64 -22.44
CA ASP A 73 15.74 17.86 -22.27
C ASP A 73 16.07 17.70 -20.78
N ASN A 74 16.20 16.45 -20.35
CA ASN A 74 16.54 16.10 -18.98
C ASN A 74 18.05 16.08 -18.69
N GLY A 75 18.89 16.29 -19.71
CA GLY A 75 20.35 16.37 -19.62
C GLY A 75 21.05 15.02 -19.45
N THR A 76 20.32 13.90 -19.49
CA THR A 76 20.87 12.54 -19.26
C THR A 76 21.06 11.73 -20.53
N GLY A 77 20.55 12.20 -21.67
CA GLY A 77 20.66 11.54 -22.98
C GLY A 77 19.79 10.29 -23.16
N TRP A 78 19.12 9.82 -22.10
CA TRP A 78 18.21 8.68 -22.12
C TRP A 78 16.78 9.08 -21.75
N HIS A 79 15.80 8.56 -22.49
CA HIS A 79 14.39 8.97 -22.43
C HIS A 79 14.21 10.46 -22.13
N VAL A 80 14.88 11.27 -22.96
CA VAL A 80 15.07 12.72 -22.81
C VAL A 80 13.79 13.48 -22.43
N PRO A 81 12.60 13.17 -22.98
CA PRO A 81 11.36 13.87 -22.62
C PRO A 81 10.80 13.55 -21.22
N TYR A 82 11.35 12.56 -20.50
CA TYR A 82 10.97 12.23 -19.13
C TYR A 82 11.90 12.89 -18.12
N PRO A 83 11.41 13.21 -16.90
CA PRO A 83 12.27 13.75 -15.84
C PRO A 83 13.57 12.97 -15.65
N ALA A 84 14.64 13.67 -15.28
CA ALA A 84 15.85 13.02 -14.81
C ALA A 84 15.60 12.39 -13.42
N THR A 85 16.37 11.36 -13.08
CA THR A 85 16.35 10.81 -11.72
C THR A 85 16.84 11.88 -10.73
N PRO A 86 16.02 12.30 -9.76
CA PRO A 86 16.46 13.29 -8.78
C PRO A 86 17.45 12.65 -7.80
N ALA A 87 18.32 13.46 -7.19
CA ALA A 87 19.35 12.95 -6.27
C ALA A 87 18.77 12.26 -5.03
N ASP A 88 17.61 12.72 -4.56
CA ASP A 88 16.85 12.06 -3.50
C ASP A 88 16.06 10.86 -4.01
N GLY A 89 15.98 10.63 -5.33
CA GLY A 89 15.30 9.52 -5.98
C GLY A 89 13.80 9.44 -5.73
N THR A 90 13.14 10.49 -5.21
CA THR A 90 11.71 10.45 -4.88
C THR A 90 10.86 10.94 -6.04
N VAL A 91 9.65 10.39 -6.18
CA VAL A 91 8.68 10.88 -7.17
C VAL A 91 8.18 12.29 -6.81
N ALA A 92 8.10 12.61 -5.53
CA ALA A 92 7.58 13.90 -5.05
C ALA A 92 8.48 15.10 -5.41
N SER A 93 9.77 14.87 -5.66
CA SER A 93 10.75 15.91 -6.01
C SER A 93 10.93 16.13 -7.52
N LEU A 94 10.20 15.37 -8.35
CA LEU A 94 10.38 15.42 -9.81
C LEU A 94 10.00 16.78 -10.41
N THR A 95 10.70 17.10 -11.49
CA THR A 95 10.59 18.30 -12.33
C THR A 95 10.44 17.88 -13.80
N CYS A 96 9.52 18.51 -14.55
CA CYS A 96 9.40 18.20 -15.98
C CYS A 96 10.60 18.80 -16.74
N PRO A 97 11.19 18.08 -17.71
CA PRO A 97 12.20 18.63 -18.60
C PRO A 97 11.66 19.87 -19.35
N GLY A 98 12.46 20.93 -19.46
CA GLY A 98 12.08 22.15 -20.18
C GLY A 98 11.13 23.13 -19.45
N GLN A 99 10.55 22.76 -18.30
CA GLN A 99 9.69 23.64 -17.48
C GLN A 99 10.48 24.51 -16.48
N GLY A 100 11.81 24.41 -16.45
CA GLY A 100 12.65 24.98 -15.39
C GLY A 100 12.64 24.12 -14.12
N THR A 101 12.70 24.73 -12.93
CA THR A 101 12.80 24.01 -11.64
C THR A 101 11.45 23.74 -10.98
N ALA A 102 10.33 23.94 -11.68
CA ALA A 102 8.99 23.76 -11.13
C ALA A 102 8.63 22.26 -11.05
N SER A 103 8.18 21.82 -9.87
CA SER A 103 7.78 20.42 -9.66
C SER A 103 6.64 20.00 -10.60
N ILE A 104 6.65 18.73 -11.01
CA ILE A 104 5.55 18.10 -11.76
C ILE A 104 4.23 18.10 -10.97
N TRP A 105 4.30 18.34 -9.65
CA TRP A 105 3.19 18.46 -8.73
C TRP A 105 2.83 19.92 -8.42
N SER A 106 3.18 20.89 -9.25
CA SER A 106 2.83 22.29 -9.03
C SER A 106 1.35 22.59 -9.35
N GLY A 107 0.84 23.75 -8.88
CA GLY A 107 -0.56 24.14 -9.07
C GLY A 107 -1.56 23.19 -8.41
N ASP A 108 -2.61 22.83 -9.14
CA ASP A 108 -3.68 21.94 -8.64
C ASP A 108 -3.19 20.51 -8.38
N ALA A 109 -2.13 20.07 -9.06
CA ALA A 109 -1.52 18.76 -8.85
C ALA A 109 -0.84 18.63 -7.48
N ARG A 110 -0.58 19.75 -6.78
CA ARG A 110 0.09 19.75 -5.47
C ARG A 110 -0.71 19.02 -4.41
N ALA A 111 -2.04 19.13 -4.47
CA ALA A 111 -2.92 18.42 -3.55
C ALA A 111 -2.87 16.90 -3.75
N MET A 112 -2.56 16.47 -4.96
CA MET A 112 -2.53 15.07 -5.40
C MET A 112 -1.12 14.46 -5.36
N ALA A 113 -0.10 15.23 -4.99
CA ALA A 113 1.28 14.75 -4.90
C ALA A 113 1.34 13.40 -4.13
N PRO A 114 2.03 12.38 -4.67
CA PRO A 114 2.07 11.05 -4.09
C PRO A 114 2.53 11.10 -2.64
N ARG A 115 1.69 10.57 -1.75
CA ARG A 115 1.99 10.53 -0.31
C ARG A 115 2.53 9.18 0.06
N ARG A 116 3.44 9.15 1.02
CA ARG A 116 3.90 7.91 1.64
C ARG A 116 2.70 7.17 2.25
N LEU A 117 2.56 5.90 1.89
CA LEU A 117 1.52 5.03 2.44
C LEU A 117 2.03 4.34 3.71
N PRO A 118 1.16 4.08 4.71
CA PRO A 118 1.55 3.34 5.91
C PRO A 118 2.17 1.99 5.57
N GLY A 119 3.34 1.70 6.16
CA GLY A 119 4.08 0.45 5.90
C GLY A 119 5.03 0.50 4.70
N PHE A 120 4.96 1.53 3.85
CA PHE A 120 5.78 1.66 2.65
C PHE A 120 6.74 2.86 2.72
N SER A 121 7.77 2.84 1.89
CA SER A 121 8.61 3.99 1.61
C SER A 121 7.84 5.02 0.78
N ALA A 122 8.39 6.22 0.62
CA ALA A 122 7.94 7.09 -0.47
C ALA A 122 8.19 6.39 -1.82
N TRP A 123 7.37 6.74 -2.81
CA TRP A 123 7.59 6.28 -4.18
C TRP A 123 8.94 6.79 -4.70
N ARG A 124 9.74 5.86 -5.21
CA ARG A 124 11.02 6.14 -5.84
C ARG A 124 10.85 6.20 -7.35
N TYR A 125 11.65 7.04 -7.98
CA TYR A 125 11.70 7.18 -9.43
C TYR A 125 13.11 6.89 -9.92
N VAL A 126 13.21 6.19 -11.05
CA VAL A 126 14.46 6.01 -11.77
C VAL A 126 14.19 6.17 -13.27
N ASN A 127 14.99 7.01 -13.89
CA ASN A 127 15.20 7.10 -15.32
C ASN A 127 16.70 6.86 -15.54
N ASP A 128 17.03 5.63 -15.93
CA ASP A 128 18.38 5.17 -16.22
C ASP A 128 18.39 4.49 -17.59
N THR A 129 19.58 4.18 -18.11
CA THR A 129 19.79 3.59 -19.45
C THR A 129 19.08 2.26 -19.69
N ALA A 130 18.42 1.68 -18.68
CA ALA A 130 17.69 0.43 -18.80
C ALA A 130 16.17 0.61 -18.76
N SER A 131 15.64 1.66 -18.10
CA SER A 131 14.19 1.91 -18.05
C SER A 131 13.82 3.23 -17.36
N VAL A 132 12.58 3.66 -17.61
CA VAL A 132 11.84 4.59 -16.76
C VAL A 132 10.93 3.78 -15.84
N ARG A 133 11.16 3.84 -14.53
CA ARG A 133 10.44 3.03 -13.54
C ARG A 133 10.16 3.78 -12.25
N ILE A 134 9.09 3.36 -11.57
CA ILE A 134 8.77 3.75 -10.20
C ILE A 134 8.81 2.54 -9.29
N SER A 135 9.11 2.75 -8.01
CA SER A 135 9.09 1.66 -7.04
C SER A 135 8.60 2.09 -5.66
N ALA A 136 8.04 1.13 -4.94
CA ALA A 136 7.66 1.27 -3.54
C ALA A 136 8.21 0.07 -2.76
N THR A 137 8.80 0.35 -1.60
CA THR A 137 9.46 -0.66 -0.77
C THR A 137 8.75 -0.77 0.57
N VAL A 138 8.51 -1.99 1.06
CA VAL A 138 8.02 -2.22 2.42
C VAL A 138 9.07 -1.73 3.43
N THR A 139 8.65 -0.87 4.35
CA THR A 139 9.53 -0.33 5.42
C THR A 139 9.40 -1.07 6.73
N ALA A 140 8.28 -1.78 6.94
CA ALA A 140 8.12 -2.73 8.04
C ALA A 140 8.73 -4.06 7.62
N ALA A 141 10.01 -4.28 7.95
CA ALA A 141 10.73 -5.51 7.58
C ALA A 141 9.90 -6.77 7.87
N GLY A 142 9.71 -7.62 6.86
CA GLY A 142 9.09 -8.95 7.01
C GLY A 142 7.59 -8.99 7.31
N ALA A 143 6.85 -7.89 7.17
CA ALA A 143 5.39 -7.92 7.32
C ALA A 143 4.72 -8.50 6.06
N ALA A 144 4.48 -9.83 6.08
CA ALA A 144 3.84 -10.59 4.99
C ALA A 144 2.60 -9.89 4.41
N TYR A 145 1.79 -9.26 5.26
CA TYR A 145 0.65 -8.43 4.85
C TYR A 145 0.98 -7.36 3.79
N TYR A 146 2.09 -6.64 3.93
CA TYR A 146 2.48 -5.62 2.95
C TYR A 146 3.11 -6.22 1.71
N GLN A 147 3.75 -7.40 1.81
CA GLN A 147 4.24 -8.13 0.64
C GLN A 147 3.07 -8.66 -0.20
N ASP A 148 2.04 -9.21 0.43
CA ASP A 148 0.80 -9.63 -0.22
C ASP A 148 0.10 -8.45 -0.91
N LEU A 149 0.15 -7.25 -0.31
CA LEU A 149 -0.33 -6.01 -0.95
C LEU A 149 0.45 -5.70 -2.23
N LEU A 150 1.79 -5.78 -2.19
CA LEU A 150 2.62 -5.56 -3.38
C LEU A 150 2.32 -6.58 -4.49
N ASP A 151 2.13 -7.86 -4.14
CA ASP A 151 1.75 -8.90 -5.10
C ASP A 151 0.37 -8.63 -5.71
N ALA A 152 -0.60 -8.20 -4.90
CA ALA A 152 -1.93 -7.83 -5.40
C ALA A 152 -1.90 -6.61 -6.33
N VAL A 153 -1.06 -5.61 -6.04
CA VAL A 153 -0.86 -4.45 -6.93
C VAL A 153 -0.16 -4.88 -8.22
N ALA A 154 0.90 -5.69 -8.14
CA ALA A 154 1.61 -6.21 -9.31
C ALA A 154 0.67 -7.01 -10.23
N ALA A 155 -0.16 -7.88 -9.66
CA ALA A 155 -1.15 -8.65 -10.41
C ALA A 155 -2.18 -7.75 -11.11
N LYS A 156 -2.57 -6.62 -10.49
CA LYS A 156 -3.51 -5.68 -11.08
C LYS A 156 -2.89 -4.87 -12.23
N VAL A 157 -1.64 -4.44 -12.07
CA VAL A 157 -0.90 -3.69 -13.11
C VAL A 157 -0.51 -4.60 -14.28
N GLY A 158 -0.20 -5.86 -13.99
CA GLY A 158 0.14 -6.88 -14.96
C GLY A 158 1.65 -7.16 -15.06
N PRO A 159 2.05 -8.41 -15.34
CA PRO A 159 3.44 -8.86 -15.24
C PRO A 159 4.37 -8.26 -16.30
N ALA A 160 3.83 -7.69 -17.38
CA ALA A 160 4.61 -6.99 -18.39
C ALA A 160 5.19 -5.66 -17.87
N HIS A 161 4.54 -5.07 -16.86
CA HIS A 161 4.88 -3.74 -16.35
C HIS A 161 5.29 -3.76 -14.88
N ALA A 162 4.81 -4.71 -14.08
CA ALA A 162 5.08 -4.76 -12.65
C ALA A 162 5.78 -6.05 -12.22
N VAL A 163 6.81 -5.91 -11.39
CA VAL A 163 7.54 -7.01 -10.77
C VAL A 163 7.76 -6.71 -9.29
N ARG A 164 7.41 -7.66 -8.42
CA ARG A 164 7.83 -7.65 -7.02
C ARG A 164 9.11 -8.47 -6.86
N SER A 165 10.11 -7.89 -6.20
CA SER A 165 11.33 -8.57 -5.77
C SER A 165 11.55 -8.30 -4.28
N GLY A 166 11.44 -9.34 -3.46
CA GLY A 166 11.48 -9.21 -2.00
C GLY A 166 10.45 -8.18 -1.50
N ASP A 167 10.93 -7.15 -0.82
CA ASP A 167 10.12 -6.09 -0.24
C ASP A 167 9.82 -4.94 -1.20
N THR A 168 10.22 -5.01 -2.47
CA THR A 168 10.09 -3.90 -3.42
C THR A 168 9.21 -4.28 -4.60
N LEU A 169 8.20 -3.46 -4.86
CA LEU A 169 7.44 -3.45 -6.11
C LEU A 169 8.10 -2.45 -7.05
N THR A 170 8.35 -2.88 -8.28
CA THR A 170 8.83 -2.05 -9.38
C THR A 170 7.80 -2.05 -10.49
N ILE A 171 7.42 -0.85 -10.95
CA ILE A 171 6.53 -0.65 -12.09
C ILE A 171 7.31 0.10 -13.17
N THR A 172 7.42 -0.51 -14.34
CA THR A 172 8.17 -0.03 -15.50
C THR A 172 7.22 0.64 -16.47
N LEU A 173 7.48 1.91 -16.76
CA LEU A 173 6.75 2.70 -17.74
C LEU A 173 7.31 2.45 -19.15
N ILE A 174 8.64 2.46 -19.27
CA ILE A 174 9.37 2.21 -20.53
C ILE A 174 10.61 1.37 -20.23
N GLN A 175 10.92 0.46 -21.15
CA GLN A 175 12.16 -0.32 -21.20
C GLN A 175 13.11 0.27 -22.25
#